data_AF-A0A353CWC4-F1
#
_entry.id   AF-A0A353CWC4-F1
#
_cell.length_a   1.000
_cell.length_b   1.000
_cell.length_c   1.000
_cell.angle_alpha   90.00
_cell.angle_beta   90.00
_cell.angle_gamma   90.00
#
_symmetry.space_group_name_H-M   'P 1'
#
loop_
_entity.id
_entity.type
_entity.pdbx_description
1 polymer ?
#
loop_
_entity_poly.entity_id
_entity_poly.type
_entity_poly.pdbx_seq_one_letter_code
_entity_poly.pdbx_strand_id
1 'polypeptide(L)'
;MIAGIGFVWGIILTILMYNLQILDTEQNRNKDINLVMTNEHYVDDVRSNHVDLENVGAVWQLVFSQLPSEVYVHPTENYYYFTFYAAGREVWGNIRLGVQDRQENKITFAYFCMLNRLELPLDFNVCTKSSVLSINDGVDVRKIDSLTYSVTYQEKKVIFRLNNIPQSIPDNMQLREGEEFVFRTFDESGFQFALVFDGHNPAFRFILDETAPLPDVLQSIDDKLMMGLRSGFAFYLDKELDRKVLVGVDMGNVAVNNYYDGPFDQLADNFIIDDRFKSYLLRAYDSLEANKINNQGVSLGDDGKPGTGRIALHPLLMYNSLQHLQEYVAGCRKETSERQVVACLTKDEINR
;
A
#
# COMPACT_ATOMS: atom_id res chain seq x y z
N MET A 1 52.25 -10.89 23.90
CA MET A 1 51.32 -9.74 23.99
C MET A 1 51.31 -8.97 22.66
N ILE A 2 51.03 -9.61 21.50
CA ILE A 2 50.95 -8.93 20.17
C ILE A 2 49.82 -9.55 19.29
N ALA A 3 48.94 -10.39 19.84
CA ALA A 3 47.88 -11.05 19.05
C ALA A 3 46.52 -10.31 19.07
N GLY A 4 46.34 -9.30 19.92
CA GLY A 4 45.04 -8.64 20.13
C GLY A 4 44.75 -7.42 19.26
N ILE A 5 45.76 -6.83 18.61
CA ILE A 5 45.60 -5.55 17.91
C ILE A 5 45.11 -5.78 16.46
N GLY A 6 45.58 -6.82 15.76
CA GLY A 6 45.19 -7.09 14.38
C GLY A 6 43.71 -7.44 14.18
N PHE A 7 43.08 -8.08 15.18
CA PHE A 7 41.67 -8.49 15.09
C PHE A 7 40.69 -7.30 15.22
N VAL A 8 41.05 -6.30 16.03
CA VAL A 8 40.24 -5.09 16.23
C VAL A 8 40.27 -4.19 14.99
N TRP A 9 41.43 -4.06 14.34
CA TRP A 9 41.54 -3.31 13.08
C TRP A 9 40.80 -3.98 11.92
N GLY A 10 40.78 -5.32 11.87
CA GLY A 10 40.01 -6.07 10.89
C GLY A 10 38.51 -5.82 11.00
N ILE A 11 37.95 -5.88 12.22
CA ILE A 11 36.52 -5.62 12.45
C ILE A 11 36.14 -4.16 12.13
N ILE A 12 36.98 -3.19 12.51
CA ILE A 12 36.74 -1.78 12.21
C ILE A 12 36.77 -1.53 10.70
N LEU A 13 37.70 -2.13 9.95
CA LEU A 13 37.74 -2.00 8.48
C LEU A 13 36.51 -2.61 7.82
N THR A 14 36.03 -3.77 8.29
CA THR A 14 34.82 -4.41 7.73
C THR A 14 33.58 -3.58 8.02
N ILE A 15 33.45 -3.01 9.22
CA ILE A 15 32.35 -2.11 9.57
C ILE A 15 32.42 -0.80 8.75
N LEU A 16 33.62 -0.25 8.55
CA LEU A 16 33.80 0.94 7.72
C LEU A 16 33.43 0.67 6.25
N MET A 17 33.84 -0.48 5.70
CA MET A 17 33.50 -0.89 4.33
C MET A 17 32.00 -1.21 4.17
N TYR A 18 31.37 -1.81 5.18
CA TYR A 18 29.93 -2.07 5.20
C TYR A 18 29.14 -0.76 5.27
N ASN A 19 29.55 0.19 6.11
CA ASN A 19 28.94 1.52 6.21
C ASN A 19 29.17 2.37 4.94
N LEU A 20 30.34 2.25 4.30
CA LEU A 20 30.62 2.89 3.01
C LEU A 20 29.75 2.29 1.88
N GLN A 21 29.47 0.99 1.88
CA GLN A 21 28.53 0.37 0.93
C GLN A 21 27.06 0.76 1.18
N ILE A 22 26.66 0.97 2.45
CA ILE A 22 25.32 1.48 2.79
C ILE A 22 25.17 2.94 2.34
N LEU A 23 26.19 3.78 2.56
CA LEU A 23 26.21 5.17 2.10
C LEU A 23 26.20 5.26 0.57
N ASP A 24 26.96 4.43 -0.14
CA ASP A 24 27.03 4.44 -1.61
C ASP A 24 25.73 3.91 -2.26
N THR A 25 24.99 3.02 -1.57
CA THR A 25 23.66 2.59 -2.04
C THR A 25 22.57 3.62 -1.77
N GLU A 26 22.57 4.32 -0.63
CA GLU A 26 21.65 5.46 -0.44
C GLU A 26 21.96 6.65 -1.37
N GLN A 27 23.25 6.95 -1.59
CA GLN A 27 23.67 8.10 -2.38
C GLN A 27 23.48 7.90 -3.90
N ASN A 28 23.53 6.66 -4.42
CA ASN A 28 23.17 6.35 -5.81
C ASN A 28 21.65 6.23 -6.06
N ARG A 29 20.81 6.23 -5.01
CA ARG A 29 19.35 6.15 -5.13
C ARG A 29 18.66 7.52 -5.30
N ASN A 30 19.33 8.60 -4.92
CA ASN A 30 18.94 9.99 -5.22
C ASN A 30 19.42 10.44 -6.60
N LYS A 31 19.25 9.60 -7.63
CA LYS A 31 19.24 10.14 -8.99
C LYS A 31 17.90 10.87 -9.11
N ASP A 32 17.90 12.14 -9.47
CA ASP A 32 16.66 12.83 -9.88
C ASP A 32 16.07 12.05 -11.06
N ILE A 33 15.14 11.11 -10.79
CA ILE A 33 14.50 10.30 -11.83
C ILE A 33 13.39 11.15 -12.45
N ASN A 34 13.80 12.16 -13.21
CA ASN A 34 12.90 12.86 -14.10
C ASN A 34 12.79 12.05 -15.39
N LEU A 35 11.96 11.00 -15.36
CA LEU A 35 11.63 10.25 -16.58
C LEU A 35 10.58 11.03 -17.38
N VAL A 36 10.97 11.50 -18.57
CA VAL A 36 10.02 12.11 -19.50
C VAL A 36 9.34 11.01 -20.30
N MET A 37 8.06 10.76 -20.01
CA MET A 37 7.22 9.87 -20.80
C MET A 37 6.64 10.64 -21.99
N THR A 38 7.06 10.28 -23.20
CA THR A 38 6.56 10.91 -24.43
C THR A 38 5.33 10.18 -24.96
N ASN A 39 4.49 10.91 -25.71
CA ASN A 39 3.38 10.27 -26.42
C ASN A 39 3.87 9.25 -27.46
N GLU A 40 5.03 9.49 -28.09
CA GLU A 40 5.66 8.54 -29.02
C GLU A 40 5.94 7.20 -28.33
N HIS A 41 6.57 7.22 -27.15
CA HIS A 41 6.83 6.00 -26.37
C HIS A 41 5.52 5.25 -26.04
N TYR A 42 4.49 5.97 -25.60
CA TYR A 42 3.17 5.38 -25.36
C TYR A 42 2.58 4.74 -26.63
N VAL A 43 2.58 5.44 -27.77
CA VAL A 43 2.02 4.92 -29.03
C VAL A 43 2.79 3.71 -29.53
N ASP A 44 4.11 3.72 -29.40
CA ASP A 44 4.96 2.62 -29.81
C ASP A 44 4.75 1.39 -28.90
N ASP A 45 4.67 1.58 -27.58
CA ASP A 45 4.41 0.49 -26.61
C ASP A 45 3.05 -0.19 -26.84
N VAL A 46 1.99 0.61 -27.04
CA VAL A 46 0.64 0.09 -27.32
C VAL A 46 0.61 -0.81 -28.56
N ARG A 47 1.53 -0.57 -29.51
CA ARG A 47 1.59 -1.26 -30.80
C ARG A 47 2.63 -2.38 -30.87
N SER A 48 3.56 -2.48 -29.91
CA SER A 48 4.77 -3.31 -30.05
C SER A 48 4.67 -4.71 -29.44
N ASN A 49 3.69 -4.98 -28.57
CA ASN A 49 3.66 -6.21 -27.76
C ASN A 49 2.47 -7.13 -28.05
N HIS A 50 2.74 -8.44 -28.16
CA HIS A 50 1.75 -9.49 -28.44
C HIS A 50 1.90 -10.71 -27.51
N VAL A 51 2.24 -10.51 -26.23
CA VAL A 51 2.26 -11.63 -25.27
C VAL A 51 0.87 -12.24 -25.16
N ASP A 52 0.81 -13.57 -25.08
CA ASP A 52 -0.43 -14.30 -24.86
C ASP A 52 -0.91 -14.10 -23.42
N LEU A 53 -1.93 -13.26 -23.26
CA LEU A 53 -2.51 -12.92 -21.97
C LEU A 53 -3.39 -14.05 -21.38
N GLU A 54 -3.61 -15.16 -22.09
CA GLU A 54 -4.22 -16.35 -21.49
C GLU A 54 -3.18 -17.25 -20.79
N ASN A 55 -1.89 -17.02 -21.06
CA ASN A 55 -0.79 -17.79 -20.51
C ASN A 55 -0.06 -17.00 -19.40
N VAL A 56 -0.43 -17.28 -18.15
CA VAL A 56 0.18 -16.64 -16.95
C VAL A 56 1.70 -16.79 -16.92
N GLY A 57 2.25 -17.94 -17.33
CA GLY A 57 3.69 -18.19 -17.37
C GLY A 57 4.42 -17.30 -18.39
N ALA A 58 3.81 -17.06 -19.55
CA ALA A 58 4.36 -16.16 -20.57
C ALA A 58 4.39 -14.71 -20.09
N VAL A 59 3.31 -14.24 -19.43
CA VAL A 59 3.25 -12.89 -18.86
C VAL A 59 4.23 -12.74 -17.70
N TRP A 60 4.34 -13.74 -16.82
CA TRP A 60 5.36 -13.78 -15.76
C TRP A 60 6.77 -13.65 -16.33
N GLN A 61 7.10 -14.45 -17.36
CA GLN A 61 8.41 -14.40 -18.01
C GLN A 61 8.69 -13.01 -18.59
N LEU A 62 7.72 -12.40 -19.28
CA LEU A 62 7.85 -11.05 -19.84
C LEU A 62 8.16 -10.02 -18.73
N VAL A 63 7.34 -9.97 -17.68
CA VAL A 63 7.48 -8.99 -16.59
C VAL A 63 8.78 -9.22 -15.83
N PHE A 64 9.03 -10.44 -15.38
CA PHE A 64 10.19 -10.77 -14.55
C PHE A 64 11.51 -10.55 -15.31
N SER A 65 11.54 -10.84 -16.62
CA SER A 65 12.73 -10.61 -17.47
C SER A 65 13.11 -9.13 -17.60
N GLN A 66 12.17 -8.21 -17.37
CA GLN A 66 12.40 -6.76 -17.47
C GLN A 66 12.75 -6.09 -16.14
N LEU A 67 12.54 -6.76 -15.00
CA LEU A 67 12.89 -6.19 -13.70
C LEU A 67 14.40 -5.89 -13.58
N PRO A 68 14.83 -4.84 -12.88
CA PRO A 68 16.22 -4.71 -12.47
C PRO A 68 16.66 -5.87 -11.56
N SER A 69 17.96 -5.95 -11.24
CA SER A 69 18.48 -6.96 -10.30
C SER A 69 17.96 -6.79 -8.87
N GLU A 70 17.43 -5.61 -8.54
CA GLU A 70 16.87 -5.27 -7.24
C GLU A 70 15.69 -4.31 -7.41
N VAL A 71 14.59 -4.56 -6.69
CA VAL A 71 13.37 -3.74 -6.67
C VAL A 71 12.99 -3.38 -5.23
N TYR A 72 12.36 -2.21 -5.07
CA TYR A 72 11.77 -1.79 -3.81
C TYR A 72 10.24 -1.86 -3.91
N VAL A 73 9.61 -2.55 -2.97
CA VAL A 73 8.16 -2.69 -2.89
C VAL A 73 7.67 -1.61 -1.94
N HIS A 74 7.07 -0.54 -2.50
CA HIS A 74 6.62 0.62 -1.74
C HIS A 74 5.39 0.35 -0.86
N PRO A 75 4.31 -0.29 -1.33
CA PRO A 75 3.17 -0.55 -0.45
C PRO A 75 3.53 -1.45 0.72
N THR A 76 3.09 -1.10 1.93
CA THR A 76 3.33 -1.93 3.12
C THR A 76 2.59 -3.27 3.09
N GLU A 77 1.63 -3.43 2.18
CA GLU A 77 0.91 -4.69 1.93
C GLU A 77 1.69 -5.68 1.02
N ASN A 78 2.86 -5.26 0.52
CA ASN A 78 3.84 -6.05 -0.26
C ASN A 78 3.50 -6.30 -1.74
N TYR A 79 2.70 -5.42 -2.35
CA TYR A 79 2.43 -5.44 -3.79
C TYR A 79 3.48 -4.66 -4.58
N TYR A 80 4.20 -5.34 -5.47
CA TYR A 80 5.03 -4.68 -6.48
C TYR A 80 4.24 -4.55 -7.78
N TYR A 81 3.65 -3.38 -7.99
CA TYR A 81 2.81 -3.10 -9.14
C TYR A 81 3.63 -2.88 -10.42
N PHE A 82 3.05 -3.26 -11.55
CA PHE A 82 3.59 -2.99 -12.87
C PHE A 82 2.46 -2.70 -13.87
N THR A 83 2.80 -1.98 -14.93
CA THR A 83 1.94 -1.83 -16.10
C THR A 83 2.75 -2.11 -17.37
N PHE A 84 2.06 -2.61 -18.40
CA PHE A 84 2.60 -2.73 -19.75
C PHE A 84 1.46 -2.75 -20.76
N TYR A 85 1.77 -2.61 -22.04
CA TYR A 85 0.79 -2.76 -23.10
C TYR A 85 0.95 -4.10 -23.81
N ALA A 86 -0.16 -4.73 -24.21
CA ALA A 86 -0.18 -5.91 -25.06
C ALA A 86 -1.47 -5.99 -25.88
N ALA A 87 -1.33 -6.27 -27.17
CA ALA A 87 -2.44 -6.39 -28.13
C ALA A 87 -3.42 -5.20 -28.09
N GLY A 88 -2.90 -3.98 -27.95
CA GLY A 88 -3.69 -2.75 -27.86
C GLY A 88 -4.42 -2.54 -26.53
N ARG A 89 -4.09 -3.32 -25.50
CA ARG A 89 -4.66 -3.23 -24.16
C ARG A 89 -3.61 -2.79 -23.16
N GLU A 90 -4.02 -1.97 -22.21
CA GLU A 90 -3.22 -1.67 -21.03
C GLU A 90 -3.42 -2.79 -20.00
N VAL A 91 -2.32 -3.36 -19.52
CA VAL A 91 -2.33 -4.46 -18.55
C VAL A 91 -1.72 -3.94 -17.26
N TRP A 92 -2.48 -4.08 -16.18
CA TRP A 92 -2.05 -3.75 -14.82
C TRP A 92 -1.86 -5.05 -14.06
N GLY A 93 -0.91 -5.08 -13.15
CA GLY A 93 -0.69 -6.27 -12.34
C GLY A 93 0.23 -6.03 -11.17
N ASN A 94 0.46 -7.10 -10.41
CA ASN A 94 1.34 -7.08 -9.27
C ASN A 94 2.09 -8.40 -9.10
N ILE A 95 3.26 -8.29 -8.48
CA ILE A 95 4.00 -9.38 -7.86
C ILE A 95 3.89 -9.17 -6.35
N ARG A 96 3.24 -10.08 -5.62
CA ARG A 96 3.03 -9.95 -4.18
C ARG A 96 3.80 -11.00 -3.38
N LEU A 97 4.65 -10.51 -2.47
CA LEU A 97 5.25 -11.32 -1.39
C LEU A 97 4.41 -11.19 -0.13
N GLY A 98 3.21 -11.77 -0.16
CA GLY A 98 2.30 -11.82 0.98
C GLY A 98 2.91 -12.55 2.17
N VAL A 99 2.52 -12.17 3.40
CA VAL A 99 3.11 -12.71 4.65
C VAL A 99 3.06 -14.24 4.71
N GLN A 100 1.95 -14.84 4.30
CA GLN A 100 1.75 -16.30 4.28
C GLN A 100 2.53 -16.95 3.12
N ASP A 101 2.30 -16.49 1.89
CA ASP A 101 2.95 -17.05 0.69
C ASP A 101 4.48 -17.09 0.81
N ARG A 102 5.09 -15.98 1.24
CA ARG A 102 6.55 -15.89 1.33
C ARG A 102 7.16 -16.75 2.43
N GLN A 103 6.37 -17.14 3.45
CA GLN A 103 6.80 -18.12 4.46
C GLN A 103 6.82 -19.54 3.89
N GLU A 104 6.00 -19.80 2.87
CA GLU A 104 5.93 -21.07 2.14
C GLU A 104 6.84 -21.07 0.89
N ASN A 105 7.72 -20.09 0.73
CA ASN A 105 8.55 -19.88 -0.46
C ASN A 105 7.72 -19.76 -1.75
N LYS A 106 6.57 -19.09 -1.66
CA LYS A 106 5.68 -18.80 -2.78
C LYS A 106 5.59 -17.29 -3.01
N ILE A 107 5.12 -16.93 -4.20
CA ILE A 107 4.86 -15.56 -4.60
C ILE A 107 3.57 -15.51 -5.42
N THR A 108 2.71 -14.54 -5.14
CA THR A 108 1.48 -14.35 -5.92
C THR A 108 1.77 -13.43 -7.10
N PHE A 109 1.31 -13.81 -8.29
CA PHE A 109 1.39 -13.01 -9.50
C PHE A 109 0.00 -12.85 -10.09
N ALA A 110 -0.42 -11.61 -10.33
CA ALA A 110 -1.73 -11.32 -10.89
C ALA A 110 -1.65 -10.17 -11.91
N TYR A 111 -2.54 -10.20 -12.88
CA TYR A 111 -2.75 -9.10 -13.82
C TYR A 111 -4.18 -9.07 -14.34
N PHE A 112 -4.60 -7.91 -14.84
CA PHE A 112 -5.89 -7.65 -15.45
C PHE A 112 -5.74 -6.58 -16.53
N CYS A 113 -6.70 -6.51 -17.46
CA CYS A 113 -6.73 -5.42 -18.43
C CYS A 113 -7.43 -4.20 -17.83
N MET A 114 -6.76 -3.05 -17.90
CA MET A 114 -7.37 -1.78 -17.53
C MET A 114 -8.37 -1.34 -18.60
N LEU A 115 -9.52 -0.86 -18.16
CA LEU A 115 -10.56 -0.35 -19.03
C LEU A 115 -10.80 1.12 -18.71
N ASN A 116 -10.65 1.97 -19.73
CA ASN A 116 -10.84 3.42 -19.58
C ASN A 116 -12.28 3.82 -19.26
N ARG A 117 -13.23 2.93 -19.51
CA ARG A 117 -14.64 3.06 -19.12
C ARG A 117 -15.16 1.69 -18.77
N LEU A 118 -15.66 1.56 -17.55
CA LEU A 118 -16.44 0.41 -17.13
C LEU A 118 -17.90 0.73 -17.47
N GLU A 119 -18.49 -0.02 -18.40
CA GLU A 119 -19.90 0.13 -18.76
C GLU A 119 -20.76 -0.96 -18.12
N LEU A 120 -20.18 -2.14 -17.87
CA LEU A 120 -20.87 -3.32 -17.36
C LEU A 120 -20.04 -4.13 -16.33
N PRO A 121 -20.66 -4.85 -15.38
CA PRO A 121 -19.95 -5.71 -14.42
C PRO A 121 -19.10 -6.83 -15.05
N LEU A 122 -19.36 -7.23 -16.30
CA LEU A 122 -18.55 -8.23 -17.01
C LEU A 122 -17.19 -7.67 -17.45
N ASP A 123 -17.06 -6.35 -17.53
CA ASP A 123 -15.84 -5.65 -17.92
C ASP A 123 -14.70 -5.91 -16.92
N PHE A 124 -15.01 -6.18 -15.65
CA PHE A 124 -14.03 -6.52 -14.60
C PHE A 124 -13.30 -7.86 -14.83
N ASN A 125 -13.84 -8.76 -15.67
CA ASN A 125 -13.25 -10.07 -15.92
C ASN A 125 -12.39 -10.12 -17.19
N VAL A 126 -12.25 -9.00 -17.89
CA VAL A 126 -11.46 -8.97 -19.11
C VAL A 126 -9.99 -9.20 -18.76
N CYS A 127 -9.47 -10.37 -19.16
CA CYS A 127 -8.05 -10.71 -19.06
C CYS A 127 -7.53 -10.77 -17.60
N THR A 128 -8.41 -10.95 -16.62
CA THR A 128 -8.01 -11.09 -15.22
C THR A 128 -7.48 -12.50 -14.98
N LYS A 129 -6.22 -12.61 -14.55
CA LYS A 129 -5.56 -13.88 -14.23
C LYS A 129 -4.71 -13.72 -12.98
N SER A 130 -4.63 -14.78 -12.19
CA SER A 130 -3.71 -14.88 -11.06
C SER A 130 -3.15 -16.28 -10.94
N SER A 131 -1.96 -16.40 -10.36
CA SER A 131 -1.35 -17.66 -9.97
C SER A 131 -0.46 -17.47 -8.74
N VAL A 132 -0.36 -18.52 -7.94
CA VAL A 132 0.63 -18.62 -6.85
C VAL A 132 1.79 -19.45 -7.38
N LEU A 133 2.93 -18.81 -7.58
CA LEU A 133 4.12 -19.41 -8.17
C LEU A 133 5.06 -19.94 -7.09
N SER A 134 5.70 -21.05 -7.41
CA SER A 134 6.62 -21.78 -6.53
C SER A 134 7.76 -22.41 -7.33
N ILE A 135 8.59 -23.21 -6.65
CA ILE A 135 9.66 -23.96 -7.31
C ILE A 135 9.13 -24.92 -8.40
N ASN A 136 7.88 -25.40 -8.27
CA ASN A 136 7.24 -26.26 -9.26
C ASN A 136 6.99 -25.52 -10.59
N ASP A 137 6.91 -24.19 -10.53
CA ASP A 137 6.75 -23.29 -11.68
C ASP A 137 8.10 -22.73 -12.16
N GLY A 138 9.21 -23.21 -11.57
CA GLY A 138 10.56 -22.71 -11.81
C GLY A 138 10.90 -21.40 -11.07
N VAL A 139 10.06 -20.97 -10.11
CA VAL A 139 10.24 -19.74 -9.33
C VAL A 139 10.75 -20.08 -7.93
N ASP A 140 12.02 -19.80 -7.66
CA ASP A 140 12.65 -20.03 -6.36
C ASP A 140 12.62 -18.75 -5.51
N VAL A 141 11.78 -18.73 -4.48
CA VAL A 141 11.67 -17.64 -3.51
C VAL A 141 12.47 -18.00 -2.26
N ARG A 142 13.45 -17.18 -1.89
CA ARG A 142 14.26 -17.39 -0.69
C ARG A 142 14.31 -16.14 0.16
N LYS A 143 14.07 -16.32 1.45
CA LYS A 143 14.26 -15.27 2.46
C LYS A 143 15.74 -14.96 2.64
N ILE A 144 16.11 -13.69 2.56
CA ILE A 144 17.45 -13.19 2.90
C ILE A 144 17.43 -12.66 4.34
N ASP A 145 16.46 -11.80 4.66
CA ASP A 145 16.20 -11.29 6.01
C ASP A 145 14.68 -11.09 6.24
N SER A 146 14.26 -10.38 7.28
CA SER A 146 12.83 -10.21 7.61
C SER A 146 12.00 -9.56 6.51
N LEU A 147 12.57 -8.64 5.73
CA LEU A 147 11.88 -7.85 4.71
C LEU A 147 12.61 -7.86 3.36
N THR A 148 13.63 -8.71 3.19
CA THR A 148 14.35 -8.89 1.93
C THR A 148 14.25 -10.33 1.46
N TYR A 149 13.86 -10.52 0.20
CA TYR A 149 13.69 -11.82 -0.43
C TYR A 149 14.41 -11.84 -1.78
N SER A 150 15.02 -12.96 -2.14
CA SER A 150 15.44 -13.19 -3.52
C SER A 150 14.43 -14.06 -4.24
N VAL A 151 14.06 -13.66 -5.44
CA VAL A 151 13.25 -14.44 -6.37
C VAL A 151 14.14 -14.80 -7.55
N THR A 152 14.22 -16.08 -7.89
CA THR A 152 14.99 -16.57 -9.05
C THR A 152 14.06 -17.28 -10.01
N TYR A 153 14.16 -16.95 -11.29
CA TYR A 153 13.44 -17.62 -12.37
C TYR A 153 14.39 -17.76 -13.56
N GLN A 154 14.56 -18.99 -14.05
CA GLN A 154 15.61 -19.34 -15.00
C GLN A 154 16.99 -18.92 -14.47
N GLU A 155 17.79 -18.20 -15.24
CA GLU A 155 19.13 -17.73 -14.84
C GLU A 155 19.09 -16.37 -14.10
N LYS A 156 17.92 -15.72 -14.05
CA LYS A 156 17.78 -14.38 -13.49
C LYS A 156 17.36 -14.41 -12.03
N LYS A 157 18.08 -13.65 -11.20
CA LYS A 157 17.78 -13.42 -9.79
C LYS A 157 17.46 -11.95 -9.56
N VAL A 158 16.36 -11.68 -8.85
CA VAL A 158 15.93 -10.33 -8.46
C VAL A 158 15.79 -10.28 -6.95
N ILE A 159 16.31 -9.22 -6.33
CA ILE A 159 16.16 -8.94 -4.90
C ILE A 159 14.95 -8.04 -4.70
N PHE A 160 13.98 -8.49 -3.90
CA PHE A 160 12.82 -7.72 -3.49
C PHE A 160 13.05 -7.19 -2.08
N ARG A 161 13.07 -5.86 -1.92
CA ARG A 161 13.06 -5.19 -0.61
C ARG A 161 11.66 -4.71 -0.31
N LEU A 162 11.05 -5.30 0.71
CA LEU A 162 9.72 -4.92 1.20
C LEU A 162 9.81 -3.65 2.03
N ASN A 163 8.75 -2.83 2.01
CA ASN A 163 8.79 -1.55 2.68
C ASN A 163 9.03 -1.72 4.19
N ASN A 164 10.04 -1.03 4.69
CA ASN A 164 10.45 -1.04 6.08
C ASN A 164 10.35 0.37 6.68
N ILE A 165 9.13 0.84 6.91
CA ILE A 165 8.88 2.11 7.59
C ILE A 165 8.88 1.93 9.11
N PRO A 166 9.36 2.91 9.90
CA PRO A 166 9.32 2.84 11.36
C PRO A 166 7.89 2.63 11.86
N GLN A 167 7.71 1.75 12.85
CA GLN A 167 6.41 1.49 13.48
C GLN A 167 6.25 2.21 14.82
N SER A 168 6.77 3.44 14.87
CA SER A 168 6.52 4.41 15.95
C SER A 168 5.59 5.50 15.44
N ILE A 169 4.84 6.12 16.34
CA ILE A 169 4.07 7.33 16.04
C ILE A 169 5.05 8.38 15.47
N PRO A 170 4.70 9.09 14.38
CA PRO A 170 5.52 10.20 13.89
C PRO A 170 5.78 11.24 14.98
N ASP A 171 7.01 11.75 15.08
CA ASP A 171 7.44 12.60 16.21
C ASP A 171 6.59 13.87 16.41
N ASN A 172 5.98 14.37 15.33
CA ASN A 172 5.12 15.55 15.30
C ASN A 172 3.61 15.21 15.43
N MET A 173 3.24 13.95 15.60
CA MET A 173 1.86 13.53 15.66
C MET A 173 1.38 13.30 17.10
N GLN A 174 0.27 13.92 17.45
CA GLN A 174 -0.39 13.73 18.74
C GLN A 174 -1.61 12.82 18.60
N LEU A 175 -1.78 11.93 19.58
CA LEU A 175 -2.99 11.16 19.77
C LEU A 175 -3.92 11.90 20.74
N ARG A 176 -5.21 11.93 20.40
CA ARG A 176 -6.26 12.37 21.31
C ARG A 176 -6.39 11.35 22.44
N GLU A 177 -6.95 11.77 23.57
CA GLU A 177 -7.29 10.84 24.66
C GLU A 177 -8.15 9.67 24.13
N GLY A 178 -7.75 8.43 24.47
CA GLY A 178 -8.41 7.20 24.02
C GLY A 178 -8.20 6.82 22.55
N GLU A 179 -7.39 7.57 21.80
CA GLU A 179 -6.85 7.09 20.54
C GLU A 179 -5.62 6.20 20.79
N GLU A 180 -5.52 5.13 20.02
CA GLU A 180 -4.43 4.17 20.07
C GLU A 180 -3.77 4.07 18.70
N PHE A 181 -2.44 4.15 18.66
CA PHE A 181 -1.68 3.91 17.44
C PHE A 181 -1.72 2.44 17.05
N VAL A 182 -2.09 2.16 15.81
CA VAL A 182 -2.19 0.81 15.26
C VAL A 182 -0.89 0.45 14.56
N PHE A 183 -0.58 1.13 13.45
CA PHE A 183 0.64 1.01 12.67
C PHE A 183 0.80 2.18 11.70
N ARG A 184 2.00 2.36 11.14
CA ARG A 184 2.23 3.22 9.96
C ARG A 184 2.03 2.40 8.69
N THR A 185 1.36 2.98 7.70
CA THR A 185 1.16 2.42 6.36
C THR A 185 1.80 3.30 5.30
N PHE A 186 2.12 2.67 4.17
CA PHE A 186 2.48 3.34 2.93
C PHE A 186 1.62 2.69 1.85
N ASP A 187 0.76 3.46 1.18
CA ASP A 187 -0.11 2.94 0.13
C ASP A 187 0.46 3.23 -1.28
N GLU A 188 -0.11 2.61 -2.31
CA GLU A 188 0.31 2.71 -3.72
C GLU A 188 0.27 4.12 -4.30
N SER A 189 -0.52 5.04 -3.73
CA SER A 189 -0.52 6.45 -4.13
C SER A 189 0.80 7.17 -3.82
N GLY A 190 1.63 6.58 -2.95
CA GLY A 190 2.85 7.20 -2.42
C GLY A 190 2.66 7.88 -1.07
N PHE A 191 1.42 7.97 -0.57
CA PHE A 191 1.15 8.60 0.71
C PHE A 191 1.54 7.66 1.86
N GLN A 192 1.90 8.27 2.99
CA GLN A 192 2.12 7.57 4.24
C GLN A 192 1.06 8.02 5.25
N PHE A 193 0.62 7.08 6.08
CA PHE A 193 -0.34 7.34 7.13
C PHE A 193 0.06 6.67 8.43
N ALA A 194 -0.31 7.29 9.54
CA ALA A 194 -0.51 6.57 10.79
C ALA A 194 -1.97 6.13 10.88
N LEU A 195 -2.20 4.82 10.96
CA LEU A 195 -3.51 4.28 11.29
C LEU A 195 -3.71 4.37 12.81
N VAL A 196 -4.78 5.05 13.20
CA VAL A 196 -5.17 5.27 14.59
C VAL A 196 -6.55 4.66 14.83
N PHE A 197 -6.75 4.06 16.00
CA PHE A 197 -8.05 3.56 16.44
C PHE A 197 -8.58 4.43 17.58
N ASP A 198 -9.81 4.94 17.46
CA ASP A 198 -10.48 5.70 18.54
C ASP A 198 -11.30 4.75 19.41
N GLY A 199 -10.88 4.57 20.67
CA GLY A 199 -11.58 3.69 21.61
C GLY A 199 -12.89 4.25 22.17
N HIS A 200 -13.11 5.57 22.11
CA HIS A 200 -14.36 6.20 22.59
C HIS A 200 -15.48 6.09 21.55
N ASN A 201 -15.13 6.27 20.27
CA ASN A 201 -16.01 6.01 19.14
C ASN A 201 -15.32 4.97 18.27
N PRO A 202 -15.52 3.65 18.51
CA PRO A 202 -14.79 2.57 17.86
C PRO A 202 -14.73 2.71 16.34
N ALA A 203 -13.63 3.29 15.85
CA ALA A 203 -13.43 3.62 14.44
C ALA A 203 -11.95 3.81 14.15
N PHE A 204 -11.55 3.48 12.93
CA PHE A 204 -10.22 3.75 12.42
C PHE A 204 -10.12 5.16 11.83
N ARG A 205 -8.90 5.71 11.79
CA ARG A 205 -8.59 7.00 11.17
C ARG A 205 -7.23 6.93 10.52
N PHE A 206 -7.15 7.36 9.27
CA PHE A 206 -5.87 7.56 8.59
C PHE A 206 -5.42 9.00 8.83
N ILE A 207 -4.35 9.15 9.61
CA ILE A 207 -3.73 10.45 9.86
C ILE A 207 -2.54 10.59 8.92
N LEU A 208 -2.46 11.67 8.16
CA LEU A 208 -1.37 11.92 7.23
C LEU A 208 -0.04 11.95 7.97
N ASP A 209 0.93 11.21 7.45
CA ASP A 209 2.29 11.20 7.94
C ASP A 209 3.18 12.06 7.03
N GLU A 210 3.55 13.22 7.55
CA GLU A 210 4.34 14.24 6.84
C GLU A 210 5.84 14.14 7.16
N THR A 211 6.32 13.01 7.70
CA THR A 211 7.76 12.81 7.96
C THR A 211 8.59 12.63 6.68
N ALA A 212 7.94 12.40 5.55
CA ALA A 212 8.54 12.35 4.21
C ALA A 212 7.85 13.36 3.27
N PRO A 213 8.51 13.76 2.17
CA PRO A 213 7.89 14.61 1.15
C PRO A 213 6.59 13.99 0.61
N LEU A 214 5.55 14.82 0.49
CA LEU A 214 4.28 14.38 -0.05
C LEU A 214 4.38 14.08 -1.55
N PRO A 215 3.73 13.01 -2.04
CA PRO A 215 3.67 12.70 -3.46
C PRO A 215 2.65 13.57 -4.22
N ASP A 216 2.10 14.60 -3.58
CA ASP A 216 1.06 15.47 -4.15
C ASP A 216 1.17 16.89 -3.59
N VAL A 217 0.54 17.82 -4.29
CA VAL A 217 0.33 19.20 -3.82
C VAL A 217 -1.04 19.27 -3.17
N LEU A 218 -1.08 19.63 -1.89
CA LEU A 218 -2.32 19.87 -1.18
C LEU A 218 -2.79 21.31 -1.38
N GLN A 219 -3.98 21.49 -1.96
CA GLN A 219 -4.65 22.78 -2.11
C GLN A 219 -5.69 22.98 -1.01
N SER A 220 -5.69 24.14 -0.35
CA SER A 220 -6.76 24.53 0.57
C SER A 220 -8.07 24.78 -0.19
N ILE A 221 -9.12 24.07 0.21
CA ILE A 221 -10.49 24.32 -0.24
C ILE A 221 -11.14 25.37 0.66
N ASP A 222 -10.91 25.27 1.97
CA ASP A 222 -11.28 26.27 2.98
C ASP A 222 -10.29 26.24 4.15
N ASP A 223 -10.64 26.86 5.28
CA ASP A 223 -9.76 26.99 6.44
C ASP A 223 -9.51 25.68 7.21
N LYS A 224 -10.26 24.62 6.92
CA LYS A 224 -10.18 23.30 7.58
C LYS A 224 -10.18 22.11 6.61
N LEU A 225 -10.28 22.33 5.30
CA LEU A 225 -10.30 21.27 4.30
C LEU A 225 -9.23 21.52 3.24
N MET A 226 -8.41 20.50 2.99
CA MET A 226 -7.41 20.47 1.92
C MET A 226 -7.68 19.29 0.99
N MET A 227 -7.21 19.39 -0.26
CA MET A 227 -7.37 18.36 -1.27
C MET A 227 -6.08 18.16 -2.06
N GLY A 228 -5.69 16.91 -2.29
CA GLY A 228 -4.61 16.58 -3.22
C GLY A 228 -5.01 16.87 -4.67
N LEU A 229 -4.20 17.63 -5.39
CA LEU A 229 -4.48 18.01 -6.78
C LEU A 229 -4.46 16.81 -7.74
N ARG A 230 -3.62 15.82 -7.46
CA ARG A 230 -3.47 14.63 -8.28
C ARG A 230 -4.32 13.47 -7.76
N SER A 231 -4.32 13.23 -6.46
CA SER A 231 -5.01 12.07 -5.86
C SER A 231 -6.50 12.31 -5.61
N GLY A 232 -6.93 13.56 -5.44
CA GLY A 232 -8.25 13.86 -4.89
C GLY A 232 -8.40 13.48 -3.41
N PHE A 233 -7.34 13.10 -2.70
CA PHE A 233 -7.46 12.82 -1.27
C PHE A 233 -7.84 14.09 -0.51
N ALA A 234 -8.93 14.01 0.24
CA ALA A 234 -9.48 15.10 1.02
C ALA A 234 -9.06 14.97 2.49
N PHE A 235 -8.40 16.01 2.99
CA PHE A 235 -7.86 16.06 4.34
C PHE A 235 -8.56 17.12 5.17
N TYR A 236 -9.12 16.70 6.29
CA TYR A 236 -9.63 17.62 7.31
C TYR A 236 -8.50 18.01 8.27
N LEU A 237 -8.36 19.31 8.53
CA LEU A 237 -7.38 19.84 9.46
C LEU A 237 -7.96 19.88 10.89
N ASP A 238 -7.56 18.91 11.70
CA ASP A 238 -7.84 18.89 13.14
C ASP A 238 -6.90 19.89 13.83
N LYS A 239 -7.35 21.14 13.94
CA LYS A 239 -6.57 22.26 14.50
C LYS A 239 -6.26 22.10 15.99
N GLU A 240 -7.01 21.28 16.73
CA GLU A 240 -6.73 21.05 18.15
C GLU A 240 -5.44 20.24 18.35
N LEU A 241 -5.12 19.34 17.42
CA LEU A 241 -3.97 18.45 17.48
C LEU A 241 -2.94 18.70 16.36
N ASP A 242 -3.17 19.73 15.54
CA ASP A 242 -2.35 20.14 14.40
C ASP A 242 -2.02 18.98 13.45
N ARG A 243 -3.06 18.28 12.99
CA ARG A 243 -2.91 17.08 12.13
C ARG A 243 -3.93 17.05 11.00
N LYS A 244 -3.58 16.35 9.92
CA LYS A 244 -4.44 16.16 8.76
C LYS A 244 -5.04 14.75 8.76
N VAL A 245 -6.35 14.67 8.84
CA VAL A 245 -7.10 13.40 8.85
C VAL A 245 -7.66 13.17 7.45
N LEU A 246 -7.41 12.01 6.84
CA LEU A 246 -8.04 11.63 5.58
C LEU A 246 -9.54 11.41 5.85
N VAL A 247 -10.39 12.18 5.17
CA VAL A 247 -11.86 12.15 5.34
C VAL A 247 -12.61 11.84 4.06
N GLY A 248 -11.91 11.82 2.91
CA GLY A 248 -12.53 11.39 1.68
C GLY A 248 -11.55 11.09 0.56
N VAL A 249 -12.03 10.28 -0.37
CA VAL A 249 -11.35 9.88 -1.60
C VAL A 249 -12.29 10.08 -2.79
N ASP A 250 -11.74 10.32 -3.96
CA ASP A 250 -12.53 10.53 -5.17
C ASP A 250 -13.13 9.20 -5.66
N MET A 251 -14.45 9.13 -5.72
CA MET A 251 -15.19 7.94 -6.17
C MET A 251 -14.83 7.53 -7.60
N GLY A 252 -14.41 8.47 -8.45
CA GLY A 252 -13.94 8.15 -9.80
C GLY A 252 -12.67 7.29 -9.78
N ASN A 253 -11.74 7.58 -8.87
CA ASN A 253 -10.53 6.77 -8.68
C ASN A 253 -10.86 5.38 -8.12
N VAL A 254 -11.76 5.32 -7.12
CA VAL A 254 -12.25 4.05 -6.56
C VAL A 254 -12.92 3.20 -7.63
N ALA A 255 -13.78 3.78 -8.45
CA ALA A 255 -14.53 3.06 -9.47
C ALA A 255 -13.64 2.39 -10.52
N VAL A 256 -12.49 2.98 -10.83
CA VAL A 256 -11.52 2.42 -11.80
C VAL A 256 -10.35 1.68 -11.12
N ASN A 257 -10.32 1.61 -9.78
CA ASN A 257 -9.31 0.89 -9.00
C ASN A 257 -7.86 1.26 -9.41
N ASN A 258 -7.58 2.56 -9.49
CA ASN A 258 -6.24 3.09 -9.77
C ASN A 258 -5.46 3.37 -8.47
N TYR A 259 -4.22 3.85 -8.56
CA TYR A 259 -3.37 4.13 -7.38
C TYR A 259 -3.88 5.22 -6.43
N TYR A 260 -5.06 5.80 -6.66
CA TYR A 260 -5.65 6.87 -5.84
C TYR A 260 -7.05 6.50 -5.35
N ASP A 261 -7.40 5.21 -5.33
CA ASP A 261 -8.66 4.73 -4.76
C ASP A 261 -8.69 4.87 -3.24
N GLY A 262 -7.56 4.69 -2.55
CA GLY A 262 -7.41 5.01 -1.13
C GLY A 262 -6.75 3.89 -0.32
N PRO A 263 -6.31 4.16 0.91
CA PRO A 263 -5.49 3.22 1.69
C PRO A 263 -6.30 2.09 2.36
N PHE A 264 -7.55 1.85 1.94
CA PHE A 264 -8.54 1.13 2.74
C PHE A 264 -8.23 -0.35 2.97
N ASP A 265 -7.55 -1.03 2.04
CA ASP A 265 -7.06 -2.40 2.20
C ASP A 265 -5.53 -2.50 2.32
N GLN A 266 -4.85 -1.36 2.15
CA GLN A 266 -3.39 -1.19 2.14
C GLN A 266 -2.80 -1.08 3.55
N LEU A 267 -2.83 -2.21 4.26
CA LEU A 267 -2.41 -2.30 5.65
C LEU A 267 -0.92 -2.63 5.82
N ALA A 268 -0.43 -2.46 7.04
CA ALA A 268 0.96 -2.72 7.42
C ALA A 268 1.21 -4.20 7.74
N ASP A 269 0.88 -5.11 6.82
CA ASP A 269 0.84 -6.56 7.02
C ASP A 269 2.10 -7.14 7.66
N ASN A 270 3.26 -6.58 7.31
CA ASN A 270 4.56 -7.00 7.82
C ASN A 270 4.72 -6.83 9.33
N PHE A 271 3.92 -5.95 9.93
CA PHE A 271 4.07 -5.48 11.31
C PHE A 271 2.92 -5.93 12.22
N ILE A 272 1.93 -6.64 11.66
CA ILE A 272 0.86 -7.28 12.43
C ILE A 272 1.40 -8.59 13.03
N ILE A 273 1.79 -8.54 14.31
CA ILE A 273 2.46 -9.65 15.02
C ILE A 273 1.61 -10.27 16.14
N ASP A 274 0.54 -9.59 16.55
CA ASP A 274 -0.35 -9.98 17.66
C ASP A 274 -1.83 -9.93 17.22
N ASP A 275 -2.75 -10.11 18.18
CA ASP A 275 -4.20 -10.07 17.96
C ASP A 275 -4.81 -8.67 18.17
N ARG A 276 -4.00 -7.65 18.46
CA ARG A 276 -4.47 -6.29 18.77
C ARG A 276 -5.22 -5.68 17.61
N PHE A 277 -4.70 -5.79 16.39
CA PHE A 277 -5.37 -5.27 15.19
C PHE A 277 -6.75 -5.93 15.00
N LYS A 278 -6.81 -7.25 15.13
CA LYS A 278 -8.07 -8.00 15.12
C LYS A 278 -9.02 -7.54 16.22
N SER A 279 -8.53 -7.23 17.42
CA SER A 279 -9.37 -6.72 18.50
C SER A 279 -9.99 -5.35 18.16
N TYR A 280 -9.26 -4.48 17.46
CA TYR A 280 -9.78 -3.21 16.95
C TYR A 280 -10.82 -3.41 15.85
N LEU A 281 -10.59 -4.33 14.91
CA LEU A 281 -11.58 -4.69 13.88
C LEU A 281 -12.91 -5.14 14.52
N LEU A 282 -12.85 -6.05 15.50
CA LEU A 282 -14.05 -6.55 16.17
C LEU A 282 -14.79 -5.49 16.99
N ARG A 283 -14.10 -4.43 17.40
CA ARG A 283 -14.71 -3.28 18.10
C ARG A 283 -15.28 -2.25 17.13
N ALA A 284 -14.68 -2.08 15.95
CA ALA A 284 -15.12 -1.13 14.94
C ALA A 284 -16.30 -1.67 14.10
N TYR A 285 -16.40 -2.99 13.94
CA TYR A 285 -17.38 -3.64 13.07
C TYR A 285 -18.20 -4.67 13.85
N ASP A 286 -19.36 -4.25 14.36
CA ASP A 286 -20.23 -5.07 15.22
C ASP A 286 -20.72 -6.37 14.55
N SER A 287 -20.78 -6.40 13.21
CA SER A 287 -21.19 -7.57 12.43
C SER A 287 -20.09 -8.61 12.24
N LEU A 288 -18.86 -8.32 12.67
CA LEU A 288 -17.70 -9.17 12.43
C LEU A 288 -17.55 -10.25 13.50
N GLU A 289 -17.58 -11.51 13.07
CA GLU A 289 -17.38 -12.64 13.98
C GLU A 289 -15.89 -12.97 14.15
N ALA A 290 -15.44 -13.15 15.40
CA ALA A 290 -14.04 -13.39 15.73
C ALA A 290 -13.44 -14.66 15.09
N ASN A 291 -14.25 -15.67 14.79
CA ASN A 291 -13.82 -16.91 14.12
C ASN A 291 -13.86 -16.82 12.59
N LYS A 292 -14.34 -15.72 12.01
CA LYS A 292 -14.43 -15.52 10.56
C LYS A 292 -13.30 -14.68 9.97
N ILE A 293 -12.37 -14.19 10.81
CA ILE A 293 -11.16 -13.49 10.36
C ILE A 293 -9.91 -13.91 11.12
N ASN A 294 -8.76 -13.85 10.46
CA ASN A 294 -7.46 -13.98 11.10
C ASN A 294 -6.97 -12.65 11.70
N ASN A 295 -5.75 -12.65 12.26
CA ASN A 295 -5.18 -11.46 12.92
C ASN A 295 -4.91 -10.28 11.96
N GLN A 296 -4.86 -10.54 10.65
CA GLN A 296 -4.65 -9.54 9.60
C GLN A 296 -5.98 -9.06 8.99
N GLY A 297 -7.13 -9.50 9.52
CA GLY A 297 -8.44 -9.16 8.96
C GLY A 297 -8.78 -9.92 7.68
N VAL A 298 -8.03 -10.97 7.30
CA VAL A 298 -8.35 -11.83 6.16
C VAL A 298 -9.49 -12.77 6.55
N SER A 299 -10.51 -12.86 5.71
CA SER A 299 -11.65 -13.74 5.91
C SER A 299 -11.23 -15.21 5.96
N LEU A 300 -11.86 -15.98 6.84
CA LEU A 300 -11.63 -17.41 6.99
C LEU A 300 -12.83 -18.19 6.43
N GLY A 301 -12.55 -19.23 5.65
CA GLY A 301 -13.56 -20.21 5.25
C GLY A 301 -14.02 -21.06 6.43
N ASP A 302 -15.06 -21.88 6.21
CA ASP A 302 -15.57 -22.80 7.24
C ASP A 302 -14.55 -23.88 7.65
N ASP A 303 -13.56 -24.15 6.80
CA ASP A 303 -12.42 -25.02 7.10
C ASP A 303 -11.29 -24.31 7.87
N GLY A 304 -11.51 -23.04 8.24
CA GLY A 304 -10.55 -22.21 8.96
C GLY A 304 -9.39 -21.70 8.12
N LYS A 305 -9.40 -21.92 6.80
CA LYS A 305 -8.33 -21.44 5.92
C LYS A 305 -8.58 -20.00 5.47
N PRO A 306 -7.52 -19.19 5.31
CA PRO A 306 -7.62 -17.86 4.72
C PRO A 306 -8.23 -17.91 3.32
N GLY A 307 -9.26 -17.11 3.09
CA GLY A 307 -9.80 -16.81 1.78
C GLY A 307 -9.02 -15.68 1.09
N THR A 308 -9.58 -15.17 -0.01
CA THR A 308 -8.98 -14.08 -0.79
C THR A 308 -9.42 -12.69 -0.33
N GLY A 309 -10.50 -12.60 0.46
CA GLY A 309 -11.07 -11.35 0.95
C GLY A 309 -10.47 -10.87 2.27
N ARG A 310 -10.39 -9.56 2.44
CA ARG A 310 -9.96 -8.88 3.66
C ARG A 310 -11.02 -7.85 4.07
N ILE A 311 -11.13 -7.59 5.37
CA ILE A 311 -11.90 -6.45 5.86
C ILE A 311 -11.22 -5.15 5.41
N ALA A 312 -11.87 -4.42 4.52
CA ALA A 312 -11.44 -3.10 4.09
C ALA A 312 -11.84 -2.05 5.12
N LEU A 313 -10.92 -1.14 5.45
CA LEU A 313 -11.14 -0.04 6.39
C LEU A 313 -11.61 1.18 5.61
N HIS A 314 -12.91 1.50 5.66
CA HIS A 314 -13.50 2.63 4.92
C HIS A 314 -13.94 3.78 5.86
N PRO A 315 -13.10 4.31 6.76
CA PRO A 315 -13.47 5.41 7.66
C PRO A 315 -13.42 6.77 6.95
N LEU A 316 -13.94 6.86 5.73
CA LEU A 316 -13.84 8.02 4.85
C LEU A 316 -15.03 8.06 3.87
N LEU A 317 -15.31 9.24 3.32
CA LEU A 317 -16.33 9.43 2.29
C LEU A 317 -15.77 9.14 0.89
N MET A 318 -16.43 8.29 0.12
CA MET A 318 -16.21 8.23 -1.33
C MET A 318 -17.04 9.32 -2.03
N TYR A 319 -16.43 10.48 -2.29
CA TYR A 319 -17.15 11.64 -2.82
C TYR A 319 -17.14 11.63 -4.37
N ASN A 320 -18.22 12.11 -4.99
CA ASN A 320 -18.37 12.15 -6.46
C ASN A 320 -18.13 13.54 -7.07
N SER A 321 -18.00 14.57 -6.22
CA SER A 321 -17.74 15.95 -6.61
C SER A 321 -17.24 16.75 -5.40
N LEU A 322 -16.54 17.86 -5.65
CA LEU A 322 -16.14 18.80 -4.60
C LEU A 322 -17.35 19.33 -3.81
N GLN A 323 -18.48 19.57 -4.47
CA GLN A 323 -19.70 20.03 -3.81
C GLN A 323 -20.22 18.98 -2.82
N HIS A 324 -20.30 17.71 -3.22
CA HIS A 324 -20.73 16.63 -2.32
C HIS A 324 -19.82 16.52 -1.09
N LEU A 325 -18.49 16.58 -1.29
CA LEU A 325 -17.53 16.62 -0.19
C LEU A 325 -17.79 17.80 0.76
N GLN A 326 -17.95 19.02 0.22
CA GLN A 326 -18.20 20.22 1.02
C GLN A 326 -19.52 20.16 1.79
N GLU A 327 -20.59 19.65 1.18
CA GLU A 327 -21.90 19.47 1.84
C GLU A 327 -21.80 18.47 2.99
N TYR A 328 -21.12 17.34 2.79
CA TYR A 328 -20.88 16.34 3.83
C TYR A 328 -20.07 16.93 4.99
N VAL A 329 -18.96 17.61 4.67
CA VAL A 329 -18.10 18.25 5.67
C VAL A 329 -18.86 19.34 6.45
N ALA A 330 -19.65 20.17 5.77
CA ALA A 330 -20.48 21.19 6.40
C ALA A 330 -21.56 20.57 7.31
N GLY A 331 -22.07 19.39 6.98
CA GLY A 331 -22.96 18.60 7.83
C GLY A 331 -22.30 18.23 9.15
N CYS A 332 -21.12 17.61 9.09
CA CYS A 332 -20.36 17.20 10.29
C CYS A 332 -19.83 18.37 11.12
N ARG A 333 -19.53 19.52 10.50
CA ARG A 333 -19.07 20.73 11.23
C ARG A 333 -20.13 21.35 12.14
N LYS A 334 -21.38 20.87 12.12
CA LYS A 334 -22.44 21.29 13.06
C LYS A 334 -22.29 20.67 14.45
N GLU A 335 -21.43 19.67 14.59
CA GLU A 335 -21.14 19.03 15.87
C GLU A 335 -20.50 20.00 16.88
N THR A 336 -20.67 19.70 18.17
CA THR A 336 -20.34 20.67 19.25
C THR A 336 -18.87 20.71 19.65
N SER A 337 -18.05 19.77 19.16
CA SER A 337 -16.62 19.69 19.47
C SER A 337 -15.83 19.12 18.30
N GLU A 338 -14.54 19.46 18.21
CA GLU A 338 -13.67 18.95 17.14
C GLU A 338 -13.62 17.40 17.13
N ARG A 339 -13.64 16.77 18.31
CA ARG A 339 -13.72 15.30 18.45
C ARG A 339 -14.92 14.74 17.70
N GLN A 340 -16.10 15.33 17.91
CA GLN A 340 -17.33 14.89 17.27
C GLN A 340 -17.34 15.18 15.78
N VAL A 341 -16.77 16.32 15.35
CA VAL A 341 -16.59 16.63 13.93
C VAL A 341 -15.76 15.54 13.25
N VAL A 342 -14.56 15.24 13.77
CA VAL A 342 -13.70 14.23 13.15
C VAL A 342 -14.35 12.84 13.23
N ALA A 343 -15.01 12.48 14.34
CA ALA A 343 -15.75 11.22 14.45
C ALA A 343 -16.89 11.11 13.42
N CYS A 344 -17.61 12.20 13.14
CA CYS A 344 -18.62 12.24 12.10
C CYS A 344 -18.01 12.04 10.71
N LEU A 345 -16.88 12.71 10.43
CA LEU A 345 -16.18 12.68 9.14
C LEU A 345 -15.54 11.33 8.83
N THR A 346 -15.10 10.60 9.87
CA THR A 346 -14.40 9.32 9.73
C THR A 346 -15.28 8.12 10.10
N LYS A 347 -16.60 8.28 10.10
CA LYS A 347 -17.52 7.16 10.33
C LYS A 347 -17.47 6.22 9.13
N ASP A 348 -17.20 4.95 9.38
CA ASP A 348 -17.12 3.93 8.32
C ASP A 348 -18.46 3.78 7.58
N GLU A 349 -18.42 3.76 6.24
CA GLU A 349 -19.63 3.64 5.41
C GLU A 349 -20.44 2.37 5.70
N ILE A 350 -19.80 1.26 6.08
CA ILE A 350 -20.50 0.02 6.43
C ILE A 350 -21.38 0.22 7.68
N ASN A 351 -21.02 1.15 8.54
CA ASN A 351 -21.73 1.50 9.77
C ASN A 351 -22.60 2.76 9.62
N ARG A 352 -22.69 3.37 8.42
CA ARG A 352 -23.37 4.67 8.24
C ARG A 352 -24.87 4.62 8.38
#